data_AF-L9ZXR5-F1
#
_entry.id   AF-L9ZXR5-F1
#
_cell.length_a   1.000
_cell.length_b   1.000
_cell.length_c   1.000
_cell.angle_alpha   90.00
_cell.angle_beta   90.00
_cell.angle_gamma   90.00
#
_symmetry.space_group_name_H-M   'P 1'
#
loop_
_entity.id
_entity.type
_entity.pdbx_description
1 polymer ?
#
loop_
_entity_poly.entity_id
_entity_poly.type
_entity_poly.pdbx_seq_one_letter_code
_entity_poly.pdbx_strand_id
1 'polypeptide(L)'
;MNRRQHLAQLGGVGLVALSGCLDTISGDETDVVVADRTGHRALDRAIGRLNEIAIELSAQTDADSSPPTSDAPDSAFDPDPHHDRLESARSLLDTAASELESDRQADVDLVRDYADVLEGLVSVTATVTDDELENEIEEVSAAFEADADDETTADGTASDDVDDARNTLEKRSDLIGDAQTLLETATQTLDGFDESRYDSLPTVDRTQLGDGIEALESVLDSQAVLVAGYDELLAGHAELETGRDYFADDEYGAAETAFLDAKSSFEAGTETIEAGSDSAPTELVDAFETAHCQGEHLQTAAAEFAASAAAADDRDIAGAQQHQDAAEDALAAAGECGE
;
A
#
# COMPACT_ATOMS: atom_id res chain seq x y z
N MET A 1 -4.57 6.80 13.86
CA MET A 1 -3.37 6.10 14.38
C MET A 1 -2.15 6.95 14.05
N ASN A 2 -1.10 6.97 14.89
CA ASN A 2 0.11 7.78 14.67
C ASN A 2 0.95 7.24 13.48
N ARG A 3 0.48 7.46 12.25
CA ARG A 3 1.04 6.99 10.97
C ARG A 3 2.47 7.49 10.70
N ARG A 4 2.86 8.59 11.34
CA ARG A 4 4.19 9.20 11.22
C ARG A 4 5.34 8.38 11.80
N GLN A 5 5.08 7.39 12.67
CA GLN A 5 6.15 6.71 13.41
C GLN A 5 6.79 5.52 12.70
N HIS A 6 6.22 4.95 11.62
CA HIS A 6 6.44 3.52 11.36
C HIS A 6 6.93 3.10 9.97
N LEU A 7 6.85 3.98 8.96
CA LEU A 7 7.78 3.90 7.82
C LEU A 7 9.25 3.90 8.34
N ALA A 8 9.47 4.43 9.55
CA ALA A 8 10.78 4.54 10.18
C ALA A 8 11.53 3.26 10.52
N GLN A 9 10.85 2.11 10.55
CA GLN A 9 11.52 0.86 10.89
C GLN A 9 12.15 0.14 9.70
N LEU A 10 11.84 0.54 8.45
CA LEU A 10 12.33 -0.14 7.25
C LEU A 10 13.59 0.49 6.62
N GLY A 11 14.05 1.65 7.07
CA GLY A 11 15.16 2.35 6.43
C GLY A 11 16.03 3.19 7.37
N GLY A 12 16.64 2.55 8.38
CA GLY A 12 17.54 3.22 9.31
C GLY A 12 18.83 3.74 8.66
N VAL A 13 18.78 4.91 8.02
CA VAL A 13 19.95 5.60 7.47
C VAL A 13 19.99 7.03 8.00
N GLY A 14 20.65 7.19 9.15
CA GLY A 14 20.85 8.50 9.77
C GLY A 14 21.63 9.47 8.89
N LEU A 15 20.98 10.56 8.48
CA LEU A 15 21.59 11.63 7.71
C LEU A 15 22.45 12.56 8.58
N VAL A 16 23.73 12.65 8.21
CA VAL A 16 24.65 13.68 8.70
C VAL A 16 24.33 14.98 7.96
N ALA A 17 23.75 15.95 8.67
CA ALA A 17 23.50 17.29 8.14
C ALA A 17 24.79 17.93 7.60
N LEU A 18 24.89 18.09 6.28
CA LEU A 18 25.95 18.85 5.62
C LEU A 18 25.69 20.35 5.79
N SER A 19 26.05 20.89 6.96
CA SER A 19 26.15 22.33 7.17
C SER A 19 27.40 22.88 6.46
N GLY A 20 27.27 23.20 5.17
CA GLY A 20 28.31 23.85 4.37
C GLY A 20 28.47 25.33 4.72
N CYS A 21 29.60 25.65 5.36
CA CYS A 21 29.99 26.99 5.81
C CYS A 21 30.05 28.03 4.68
N LEU A 22 29.32 29.14 4.86
CA LEU A 22 29.45 30.38 4.09
C LEU A 22 30.74 31.11 4.51
N ASP A 23 31.82 30.93 3.75
CA ASP A 23 33.08 31.65 3.96
C ASP A 23 32.95 33.11 3.47
N THR A 24 33.30 34.04 4.35
CA THR A 24 33.24 35.49 4.13
C THR A 24 34.49 35.94 3.40
N ILE A 25 34.39 36.14 2.09
CA ILE A 25 35.45 36.76 1.29
C ILE A 25 35.37 38.28 1.46
N SER A 26 36.29 38.82 2.26
CA SER A 26 36.67 40.24 2.26
C SER A 26 37.88 40.44 1.36
N GLY A 27 37.77 41.26 0.31
CA GLY A 27 38.94 41.93 -0.27
C GLY A 27 38.97 42.15 -1.79
N ASP A 28 39.08 43.43 -2.12
CA ASP A 28 39.80 44.04 -3.25
C ASP A 28 39.10 44.20 -4.61
N GLU A 29 38.86 45.47 -4.95
CA GLU A 29 38.21 45.97 -6.17
C GLU A 29 39.17 45.84 -7.36
N THR A 30 39.18 44.66 -7.97
CA THR A 30 39.57 44.49 -9.37
C THR A 30 38.30 44.39 -10.20
N ASP A 31 38.28 45.01 -11.37
CA ASP A 31 37.18 44.94 -12.34
C ASP A 31 37.16 43.52 -12.95
N VAL A 32 36.70 42.56 -12.15
CA VAL A 32 36.50 41.17 -12.51
C VAL A 32 35.19 41.12 -13.27
N VAL A 33 35.22 40.67 -14.52
CA VAL A 33 34.02 40.25 -15.24
C VAL A 33 33.40 39.15 -14.39
N VAL A 34 32.39 39.50 -13.59
CA VAL A 34 31.63 38.53 -12.82
C VAL A 34 30.94 37.65 -13.85
N ALA A 35 31.47 36.43 -14.04
CA ALA A 35 30.85 35.45 -14.92
C ALA A 35 29.39 35.31 -14.51
N ASP A 36 28.48 35.26 -15.49
CA ASP A 36 27.08 35.02 -15.20
C ASP A 36 26.95 33.63 -14.57
N ARG A 37 26.47 33.60 -13.32
CA ARG A 37 26.30 32.36 -12.55
C ARG A 37 24.83 31.98 -12.43
N THR A 38 23.96 32.55 -13.25
CA THR A 38 22.51 32.30 -13.18
C THR A 38 22.21 30.82 -13.38
N GLY A 39 22.75 30.18 -14.42
CA GLY A 39 22.56 28.75 -14.67
C GLY A 39 23.07 27.85 -13.54
N HIS A 40 24.29 28.11 -13.04
CA HIS A 40 24.87 27.36 -11.92
C HIS A 40 24.03 27.48 -10.65
N ARG A 41 23.59 28.71 -10.30
CA ARG A 41 22.73 28.93 -9.13
C ARG A 41 21.34 28.32 -9.29
N ALA A 42 20.84 28.21 -10.52
CA ALA A 42 19.57 27.55 -10.79
C ALA A 42 19.68 26.05 -10.55
N LEU A 43 20.75 25.41 -11.06
CA LEU A 43 21.04 24.00 -10.82
C LEU A 43 21.21 23.70 -9.32
N ASP A 44 22.04 24.46 -8.61
CA ASP A 44 22.27 24.26 -7.16
C ASP A 44 20.97 24.37 -6.35
N ARG A 45 20.08 25.30 -6.72
CA ARG A 45 18.78 25.47 -6.05
C ARG A 45 17.79 24.36 -6.40
N ALA A 46 17.83 23.85 -7.63
CA ALA A 46 17.01 22.71 -8.01
C ALA A 46 17.41 21.49 -7.16
N ILE A 47 18.70 21.17 -7.11
CA ILE A 47 19.23 20.07 -6.28
C ILE A 47 18.86 20.28 -4.80
N GLY A 48 19.01 21.50 -4.27
CA GLY A 48 18.62 21.81 -2.90
C GLY A 48 17.15 21.50 -2.59
N ARG A 49 16.22 21.85 -3.50
CA ARG A 49 14.79 21.55 -3.34
C ARG A 49 14.48 20.06 -3.45
N LEU A 50 15.17 19.35 -4.34
CA LEU A 50 15.01 17.90 -4.48
C LEU A 50 15.52 17.16 -3.24
N ASN A 51 16.65 17.59 -2.68
CA ASN A 51 17.15 17.03 -1.42
C ASN A 51 16.21 17.34 -0.25
N GLU A 52 15.58 18.52 -0.21
CA GLU A 52 14.55 18.82 0.80
C GLU A 52 13.40 17.80 0.73
N ILE A 53 12.94 17.44 -0.47
CA ILE A 53 11.92 16.39 -0.66
C ILE A 53 12.44 15.04 -0.15
N ALA A 54 13.63 14.63 -0.57
CA ALA A 54 14.22 13.35 -0.16
C ALA A 54 14.42 13.25 1.36
N ILE A 55 14.83 14.34 2.02
CA ILE A 55 14.95 14.42 3.48
C ILE A 55 13.59 14.38 4.16
N GLU A 56 12.57 15.04 3.60
CA GLU A 56 11.22 15.02 4.16
C GLU A 56 10.59 13.61 4.05
N LEU A 57 10.81 12.92 2.94
CA LEU A 57 10.45 11.50 2.77
C LEU A 57 11.20 10.63 3.78
N SER A 58 12.52 10.78 3.90
CA SER A 58 13.30 9.99 4.86
C SER A 58 12.93 10.28 6.31
N ALA A 59 12.56 11.52 6.65
CA ALA A 59 12.17 11.89 8.00
C ALA A 59 10.81 11.29 8.42
N GLN A 60 9.92 11.06 7.47
CA GLN A 60 8.70 10.29 7.70
C GLN A 60 9.02 8.81 7.92
N THR A 61 10.09 8.35 7.28
CA THR A 61 10.77 7.07 7.49
C THR A 61 11.83 7.15 8.62
N ASP A 62 11.79 8.08 9.58
CA ASP A 62 12.81 8.13 10.66
C ASP A 62 12.25 8.62 12.02
N ALA A 63 10.93 8.82 12.16
CA ALA A 63 10.32 9.41 13.37
C ALA A 63 10.30 8.49 14.62
N ASP A 64 11.29 7.63 14.73
CA ASP A 64 11.54 6.72 15.84
C ASP A 64 12.43 7.42 16.89
N SER A 65 11.86 8.25 17.78
CA SER A 65 12.59 8.74 18.98
C SER A 65 11.78 9.47 20.06
N SER A 66 10.51 9.80 19.88
CA SER A 66 9.76 10.50 20.94
C SER A 66 8.32 10.00 21.04
N PRO A 67 7.85 9.62 22.24
CA PRO A 67 6.45 9.24 22.42
C PRO A 67 5.57 10.45 22.06
N PRO A 68 4.44 10.23 21.37
CA PRO A 68 3.55 11.31 20.99
C PRO A 68 3.06 12.00 22.25
N THR A 69 3.24 13.32 22.33
CA THR A 69 2.34 14.13 23.15
C THR A 69 0.95 13.98 22.54
N SER A 70 -0.05 13.68 23.36
CA SER A 70 -1.47 13.43 23.04
C SER A 70 -2.20 14.55 22.25
N ASP A 71 -1.48 15.54 21.75
CA ASP A 71 -1.95 16.71 21.00
C ASP A 71 -1.25 16.85 19.63
N ALA A 72 -0.43 15.88 19.20
CA ALA A 72 0.10 15.88 17.84
C ALA A 72 -1.04 15.50 16.87
N PRO A 73 -1.38 16.34 15.88
CA PRO A 73 -2.36 15.94 14.88
C PRO A 73 -1.82 14.72 14.14
N ASP A 74 -2.63 13.66 14.06
CA ASP A 74 -2.53 12.64 13.01
C ASP A 74 -2.56 13.41 11.69
N SER A 75 -1.40 13.67 11.11
CA SER A 75 -1.37 14.15 9.73
C SER A 75 -0.94 12.96 8.90
N ALA A 76 -1.85 12.54 8.03
CA ALA A 76 -1.52 11.80 6.83
C ALA A 76 -0.35 12.46 6.08
N PHE A 77 0.32 11.69 5.25
CA PHE A 77 1.25 12.24 4.29
C PHE A 77 0.52 13.20 3.35
N ASP A 78 1.06 14.39 3.16
CA ASP A 78 0.53 15.37 2.22
C ASP A 78 1.50 15.47 1.02
N PRO A 79 1.13 14.96 -0.17
CA PRO A 79 1.99 15.01 -1.34
C PRO A 79 2.04 16.42 -1.96
N ASP A 80 1.06 17.30 -1.72
CA ASP A 80 0.93 18.59 -2.42
C ASP A 80 2.16 19.50 -2.23
N PRO A 81 2.69 19.70 -1.00
CA PRO A 81 3.91 20.49 -0.79
C PRO A 81 5.14 19.91 -1.49
N HIS A 82 5.17 18.60 -1.74
CA HIS A 82 6.28 17.95 -2.44
C HIS A 82 6.15 18.16 -3.95
N HIS A 83 4.95 18.04 -4.51
CA HIS A 83 4.67 18.34 -5.92
C HIS A 83 4.95 19.81 -6.27
N ASP A 84 4.57 20.76 -5.41
CA ASP A 84 4.90 22.19 -5.58
C ASP A 84 6.43 22.42 -5.64
N ARG A 85 7.19 21.70 -4.79
CA ARG A 85 8.66 21.79 -4.79
C ARG A 85 9.27 21.15 -6.02
N LEU A 86 8.74 20.01 -6.50
CA LEU A 86 9.15 19.35 -7.74
C LEU A 86 8.93 20.26 -8.95
N GLU A 87 7.75 20.88 -9.08
CA GLU A 87 7.47 21.84 -10.16
C GLU A 87 8.44 23.02 -10.10
N SER A 88 8.69 23.57 -8.91
CA SER A 88 9.66 24.64 -8.74
C SER A 88 11.09 24.22 -9.08
N ALA A 89 11.49 22.98 -8.78
CA ALA A 89 12.81 22.45 -9.14
C ALA A 89 12.94 22.29 -10.66
N ARG A 90 11.91 21.76 -11.34
CA ARG A 90 11.85 21.64 -12.81
C ARG A 90 11.99 22.99 -13.51
N SER A 91 11.29 24.03 -13.02
CA SER A 91 11.43 25.39 -13.55
C SER A 91 12.86 25.94 -13.41
N LEU A 92 13.56 25.61 -12.31
CA LEU A 92 14.97 25.96 -12.12
C LEU A 92 15.89 25.17 -13.06
N LEU A 93 15.59 23.90 -13.33
CA LEU A 93 16.35 23.08 -14.29
C LEU A 93 16.20 23.59 -15.72
N ASP A 94 15.03 24.10 -16.10
CA ASP A 94 14.86 24.76 -17.40
C ASP A 94 15.70 26.04 -17.53
N THR A 95 15.79 26.81 -16.45
CA THR A 95 16.69 27.97 -16.39
C THR A 95 18.16 27.54 -16.45
N ALA A 96 18.54 26.45 -15.76
CA ALA A 96 19.88 25.91 -15.83
C ALA A 96 20.22 25.45 -17.25
N ALA A 97 19.30 24.75 -17.92
CA ALA A 97 19.47 24.28 -19.29
C ALA A 97 19.69 25.42 -20.29
N SER A 98 19.01 26.56 -20.13
CA SER A 98 19.15 27.69 -21.05
C SER A 98 20.45 28.48 -20.86
N GLU A 99 20.96 28.55 -19.63
CA GLU A 99 22.09 29.39 -19.25
C GLU A 99 23.43 28.65 -19.16
N LEU A 100 23.41 27.32 -18.99
CA LEU A 100 24.62 26.50 -18.89
C LEU A 100 25.17 26.07 -20.25
N GLU A 101 26.49 25.93 -20.30
CA GLU A 101 27.21 25.40 -21.46
C GLU A 101 26.89 23.91 -21.70
N SER A 102 27.14 23.43 -22.92
CA SER A 102 26.76 22.07 -23.35
C SER A 102 27.38 20.94 -22.54
N ASP A 103 28.55 21.17 -21.94
CA ASP A 103 29.26 20.21 -21.10
C ASP A 103 28.57 19.94 -19.76
N ARG A 104 27.75 20.88 -19.28
CA ARG A 104 26.95 20.76 -18.04
C ARG A 104 25.53 20.23 -18.28
N GLN A 105 25.10 20.08 -19.53
CA GLN A 105 23.73 19.62 -19.83
C GLN A 105 23.46 18.22 -19.30
N ALA A 106 24.47 17.34 -19.32
CA ALA A 106 24.34 16.01 -18.73
C ALA A 106 24.16 16.03 -17.19
N ASP A 107 24.55 17.11 -16.49
CA ASP A 107 24.18 17.26 -15.07
C ASP A 107 22.73 17.69 -14.94
N VAL A 108 22.25 18.58 -15.82
CA VAL A 108 20.85 19.02 -15.81
C VAL A 108 19.92 17.84 -16.10
N ASP A 109 20.27 17.00 -17.07
CA ASP A 109 19.51 15.81 -17.42
C ASP A 109 19.49 14.80 -16.26
N LEU A 110 20.63 14.53 -15.62
CA LEU A 110 20.67 13.66 -14.44
C LEU A 110 19.81 14.21 -13.29
N VAL A 111 19.80 15.53 -13.06
CA VAL A 111 18.96 16.12 -11.99
C VAL A 111 17.47 16.13 -12.38
N ARG A 112 17.12 16.12 -13.67
CA ARG A 112 15.74 15.87 -14.10
C ARG A 112 15.32 14.44 -13.79
N ASP A 113 16.17 13.47 -14.12
CA ASP A 113 15.90 12.06 -13.80
C ASP A 113 15.78 11.86 -12.27
N TYR A 114 16.59 12.56 -11.47
CA TYR A 114 16.45 12.58 -10.01
C TYR A 114 15.11 13.17 -9.53
N ALA A 115 14.63 14.25 -10.17
CA ALA A 115 13.30 14.78 -9.87
C ALA A 115 12.20 13.78 -10.20
N ASP A 116 12.34 13.02 -11.29
CA ASP A 116 11.35 12.02 -11.71
C ASP A 116 11.33 10.82 -10.74
N VAL A 117 12.50 10.37 -10.25
CA VAL A 117 12.57 9.37 -9.16
C VAL A 117 11.83 9.85 -7.92
N LEU A 118 12.08 11.09 -7.48
CA LEU A 118 11.43 11.64 -6.29
C LEU A 118 9.91 11.84 -6.47
N GLU A 119 9.46 12.20 -7.66
CA GLU A 119 8.02 12.29 -7.97
C GLU A 119 7.34 10.91 -7.85
N GLY A 120 7.99 9.87 -8.37
CA GLY A 120 7.54 8.48 -8.20
C GLY A 120 7.43 8.11 -6.72
N LEU A 121 8.49 8.37 -5.94
CA LEU A 121 8.52 8.08 -4.50
C LEU A 121 7.45 8.83 -3.70
N VAL A 122 7.24 10.12 -3.98
CA VAL A 122 6.16 10.91 -3.36
C VAL A 122 4.80 10.29 -3.66
N SER A 123 4.55 9.95 -4.93
CA SER A 123 3.26 9.39 -5.36
C SER A 123 2.99 8.04 -4.73
N VAL A 124 3.99 7.14 -4.71
CA VAL A 124 3.88 5.83 -4.06
C VAL A 124 3.69 5.97 -2.55
N THR A 125 4.42 6.90 -1.90
CA THR A 125 4.27 7.17 -0.48
C THR A 125 2.84 7.63 -0.16
N ALA A 126 2.23 8.47 -1.00
CA ALA A 126 0.84 8.85 -0.87
C ALA A 126 -0.12 7.65 -0.94
N THR A 127 0.07 6.74 -1.91
CA THR A 127 -0.77 5.54 -2.03
C THR A 127 -0.65 4.60 -0.83
N VAL A 128 0.56 4.34 -0.33
CA VAL A 128 0.76 3.40 0.78
C VAL A 128 0.37 3.96 2.14
N THR A 129 0.37 5.29 2.29
CA THR A 129 -0.02 5.98 3.53
C THR A 129 -1.42 6.57 3.49
N ASP A 130 -2.18 6.27 2.44
CA ASP A 130 -3.54 6.77 2.29
C ASP A 130 -4.44 6.30 3.44
N ASP A 131 -5.30 7.22 3.89
CA ASP A 131 -6.19 7.03 5.01
C ASP A 131 -7.38 6.12 4.64
N GLU A 132 -7.61 5.89 3.33
CA GLU A 132 -8.69 5.05 2.82
C GLU A 132 -8.48 3.56 3.13
N LEU A 133 -7.23 3.06 3.14
CA LEU A 133 -6.92 1.63 3.29
C LEU A 133 -7.57 0.96 4.51
N GLU A 134 -7.56 1.64 5.66
CA GLU A 134 -8.15 1.12 6.90
C GLU A 134 -9.67 0.97 6.75
N ASN A 135 -10.33 1.97 6.16
CA ASN A 135 -11.77 1.91 5.90
C ASN A 135 -12.10 0.88 4.81
N GLU A 136 -11.24 0.72 3.79
CA GLU A 136 -11.41 -0.28 2.73
C GLU A 136 -11.33 -1.71 3.31
N ILE A 137 -10.38 -1.97 4.22
CA ILE A 137 -10.26 -3.27 4.91
C ILE A 137 -11.47 -3.51 5.80
N GLU A 138 -11.94 -2.51 6.55
CA GLU A 138 -13.16 -2.61 7.36
C GLU A 138 -14.39 -2.88 6.48
N GLU A 139 -14.53 -2.20 5.34
CA GLU A 139 -15.63 -2.39 4.39
C GLU A 139 -15.64 -3.81 3.81
N VAL A 140 -14.48 -4.32 3.39
CA VAL A 140 -14.34 -5.69 2.87
C VAL A 140 -14.59 -6.71 3.98
N SER A 141 -14.11 -6.45 5.20
CA SER A 141 -14.34 -7.31 6.36
C SER A 141 -15.82 -7.39 6.74
N ALA A 142 -16.52 -6.25 6.72
CA ALA A 142 -17.94 -6.17 7.04
C ALA A 142 -18.82 -6.96 6.06
N ALA A 143 -18.36 -7.19 4.83
CA ALA A 143 -19.07 -8.06 3.89
C ALA A 143 -19.16 -9.52 4.38
N PHE A 144 -18.28 -9.95 5.29
CA PHE A 144 -18.34 -11.27 5.92
C PHE A 144 -19.16 -11.30 7.21
N GLU A 145 -19.50 -10.13 7.78
CA GLU A 145 -20.33 -9.99 8.98
C GLU A 145 -21.83 -10.05 8.69
N ALA A 146 -22.24 -9.85 7.43
CA ALA A 146 -23.65 -9.72 7.05
C ALA A 146 -24.45 -10.99 7.40
N ASP A 147 -25.26 -10.90 8.45
CA ASP A 147 -26.16 -11.95 8.93
C ASP A 147 -27.17 -12.33 7.84
N ALA A 148 -27.38 -13.63 7.64
CA ALA A 148 -28.46 -14.15 6.80
C ALA A 148 -29.87 -13.75 7.31
N ASP A 149 -29.97 -13.25 8.55
CA ASP A 149 -31.21 -12.81 9.20
C ASP A 149 -31.58 -11.33 8.94
N ASP A 150 -30.73 -10.53 8.28
CA ASP A 150 -31.12 -9.16 7.86
C ASP A 150 -31.94 -9.17 6.55
N GLU A 151 -33.01 -9.98 6.52
CA GLU A 151 -34.06 -9.93 5.49
C GLU A 151 -34.93 -8.65 5.56
N THR A 152 -34.49 -7.60 6.28
CA THR A 152 -35.32 -6.43 6.56
C THR A 152 -35.19 -5.24 5.62
N THR A 153 -34.68 -5.42 4.40
CA THR A 153 -35.07 -4.54 3.29
C THR A 153 -35.49 -5.34 2.07
N ALA A 154 -36.71 -5.04 1.59
CA ALA A 154 -37.31 -5.65 0.41
C ALA A 154 -36.64 -5.22 -0.91
N ASP A 155 -35.35 -4.89 -0.89
CA ASP A 155 -34.60 -4.27 -2.00
C ASP A 155 -33.33 -5.04 -2.45
N GLY A 156 -32.91 -6.12 -1.78
CA GLY A 156 -31.86 -7.03 -2.29
C GLY A 156 -30.42 -6.77 -1.79
N THR A 157 -30.26 -6.24 -0.58
CA THR A 157 -29.00 -5.66 -0.05
C THR A 157 -27.82 -6.61 0.22
N ALA A 158 -28.00 -7.91 0.50
CA ALA A 158 -26.85 -8.78 0.83
C ALA A 158 -25.90 -9.04 -0.35
N SER A 159 -26.43 -9.10 -1.58
CA SER A 159 -25.61 -9.17 -2.79
C SER A 159 -24.93 -7.83 -3.11
N ASP A 160 -25.48 -6.72 -2.61
CA ASP A 160 -24.88 -5.40 -2.82
C ASP A 160 -23.60 -5.26 -1.97
N ASP A 161 -23.57 -5.80 -0.74
CA ASP A 161 -22.41 -5.68 0.16
C ASP A 161 -21.16 -6.44 -0.36
N VAL A 162 -21.35 -7.65 -0.91
CA VAL A 162 -20.25 -8.44 -1.52
C VAL A 162 -19.76 -7.80 -2.82
N ASP A 163 -20.67 -7.28 -3.64
CA ASP A 163 -20.31 -6.60 -4.88
C ASP A 163 -19.60 -5.27 -4.59
N ASP A 164 -20.01 -4.54 -3.56
CA ASP A 164 -19.32 -3.33 -3.08
C ASP A 164 -17.92 -3.67 -2.55
N ALA A 165 -17.76 -4.71 -1.73
CA ALA A 165 -16.45 -5.19 -1.28
C ALA A 165 -15.53 -5.56 -2.45
N ARG A 166 -16.05 -6.26 -3.48
CA ARG A 166 -15.28 -6.56 -4.70
C ARG A 166 -14.87 -5.30 -5.46
N ASN A 167 -15.79 -4.35 -5.62
CA ASN A 167 -15.48 -3.08 -6.27
C ASN A 167 -14.41 -2.29 -5.50
N THR A 168 -14.40 -2.39 -4.17
CA THR A 168 -13.39 -1.77 -3.30
C THR A 168 -12.04 -2.46 -3.45
N LEU A 169 -11.98 -3.80 -3.46
CA LEU A 169 -10.73 -4.53 -3.75
C LEU A 169 -10.20 -4.28 -5.17
N GLU A 170 -11.06 -4.21 -6.19
CA GLU A 170 -10.64 -3.94 -7.58
C GLU A 170 -9.99 -2.57 -7.69
N LYS A 171 -10.61 -1.52 -7.13
CA LYS A 171 -10.01 -0.17 -7.08
C LYS A 171 -8.67 -0.18 -6.34
N ARG A 172 -8.60 -0.89 -5.20
CA ARG A 172 -7.36 -0.95 -4.42
C ARG A 172 -6.25 -1.69 -5.18
N SER A 173 -6.60 -2.77 -5.87
CA SER A 173 -5.69 -3.52 -6.74
C SER A 173 -5.13 -2.64 -7.86
N ASP A 174 -5.99 -1.85 -8.52
CA ASP A 174 -5.58 -0.90 -9.55
C ASP A 174 -4.61 0.15 -8.99
N LEU A 175 -4.91 0.73 -7.82
CA LEU A 175 -4.03 1.71 -7.15
C LEU A 175 -2.65 1.12 -6.79
N ILE A 176 -2.62 -0.11 -6.28
CA ILE A 176 -1.37 -0.82 -5.97
C ILE A 176 -0.58 -1.10 -7.25
N GLY A 177 -1.24 -1.55 -8.33
CA GLY A 177 -0.59 -1.82 -9.62
C GLY A 177 0.01 -0.56 -10.27
N ASP A 178 -0.69 0.58 -10.18
CA ASP A 178 -0.19 1.87 -10.63
C ASP A 178 1.03 2.31 -9.79
N ALA A 179 0.98 2.15 -8.47
CA ALA A 179 2.09 2.46 -7.57
C ALA A 179 3.32 1.56 -7.81
N GLN A 180 3.14 0.26 -8.03
CA GLN A 180 4.22 -0.66 -8.41
C GLN A 180 4.87 -0.24 -9.73
N THR A 181 4.08 0.18 -10.73
CA THR A 181 4.59 0.66 -12.02
C THR A 181 5.43 1.93 -11.87
N LEU A 182 4.99 2.86 -11.01
CA LEU A 182 5.74 4.07 -10.68
C LEU A 182 7.07 3.73 -9.97
N LEU A 183 7.04 2.80 -9.03
CA LEU A 183 8.21 2.38 -8.29
C LEU A 183 9.23 1.66 -9.20
N GLU A 184 8.77 0.76 -10.07
CA GLU A 184 9.62 0.11 -11.07
C GLU A 184 10.29 1.14 -11.99
N THR A 185 9.53 2.15 -12.43
CA THR A 185 10.05 3.26 -13.24
C THR A 185 11.13 4.05 -12.48
N ALA A 186 10.90 4.34 -11.20
CA ALA A 186 11.87 5.02 -10.34
C ALA A 186 13.15 4.18 -10.16
N THR A 187 13.02 2.86 -9.92
CA THR A 187 14.14 1.92 -9.83
C THR A 187 14.96 1.89 -11.10
N GLN A 188 14.32 1.71 -12.26
CA GLN A 188 15.00 1.70 -13.56
C GLN A 188 15.72 3.02 -13.84
N THR A 189 15.13 4.14 -13.43
CA THR A 189 15.72 5.48 -13.59
C THR A 189 16.95 5.65 -12.70
N LEU A 190 16.85 5.26 -11.41
CA LEU A 190 17.96 5.28 -10.47
C LEU A 190 19.13 4.38 -10.92
N ASP A 191 18.82 3.22 -11.50
CA ASP A 191 19.80 2.30 -12.07
C ASP A 191 20.52 2.85 -13.31
N GLY A 192 19.85 3.73 -14.05
CA GLY A 192 20.39 4.42 -15.21
C GLY A 192 21.38 5.55 -14.89
N PHE A 193 21.49 5.98 -13.63
CA PHE A 193 22.36 7.09 -13.26
C PHE A 193 23.84 6.80 -13.54
N ASP A 194 24.53 7.78 -14.12
CA ASP A 194 26.00 7.79 -14.15
C ASP A 194 26.51 8.02 -12.72
N GLU A 195 26.94 6.93 -12.07
CA GLU A 195 27.43 6.91 -10.68
C GLU A 195 28.48 7.99 -10.41
N SER A 196 29.45 8.14 -11.32
CA SER A 196 30.53 9.11 -11.14
C SER A 196 30.06 10.56 -11.20
N ARG A 197 29.01 10.82 -11.99
CA ARG A 197 28.39 12.14 -12.09
C ARG A 197 27.45 12.40 -10.92
N TYR A 198 26.64 11.40 -10.54
CA TYR A 198 25.74 11.49 -9.39
C TYR A 198 26.52 11.82 -8.11
N ASP A 199 27.60 11.08 -7.83
CA ASP A 199 28.46 11.29 -6.65
C ASP A 199 29.16 12.66 -6.64
N SER A 200 29.28 13.30 -7.80
CA SER A 200 29.89 14.63 -7.93
C SER A 200 28.91 15.77 -7.61
N LEU A 201 27.61 15.49 -7.59
CA LEU A 201 26.57 16.45 -7.27
C LEU A 201 26.24 16.38 -5.77
N PRO A 202 25.81 17.49 -5.15
CA PRO A 202 25.42 17.50 -3.74
C PRO A 202 24.01 16.92 -3.57
N THR A 203 23.74 15.71 -4.04
CA THR A 203 22.45 14.99 -3.92
C THR A 203 22.42 14.11 -2.68
N VAL A 204 21.25 13.54 -2.36
CA VAL A 204 21.12 12.46 -1.38
C VAL A 204 21.89 11.22 -1.84
N ASP A 205 22.41 10.43 -0.90
CA ASP A 205 23.14 9.20 -1.20
C ASP A 205 22.28 8.25 -2.05
N ARG A 206 22.85 7.72 -3.13
CA ARG A 206 22.12 6.81 -4.03
C ARG A 206 21.66 5.55 -3.32
N THR A 207 22.47 5.03 -2.39
CA THR A 207 22.13 3.86 -1.57
C THR A 207 20.89 4.16 -0.74
N GLN A 208 20.82 5.35 -0.14
CA GLN A 208 19.67 5.76 0.65
C GLN A 208 18.38 5.85 -0.18
N LEU A 209 18.46 6.31 -1.44
CA LEU A 209 17.31 6.28 -2.35
C LEU A 209 16.91 4.83 -2.69
N GLY A 210 17.89 3.95 -2.93
CA GLY A 210 17.65 2.53 -3.17
C GLY A 210 16.96 1.86 -2.00
N ASP A 211 17.46 2.05 -0.78
CA ASP A 211 16.87 1.51 0.45
C ASP A 211 15.41 2.00 0.64
N GLY A 212 15.13 3.27 0.29
CA GLY A 212 13.78 3.84 0.35
C GLY A 212 12.82 3.23 -0.69
N ILE A 213 13.30 2.95 -1.91
CA ILE A 213 12.54 2.22 -2.93
C ILE A 213 12.22 0.81 -2.44
N GLU A 214 13.22 0.06 -1.95
CA GLU A 214 13.04 -1.31 -1.44
C GLU A 214 12.03 -1.36 -0.29
N ALA A 215 12.05 -0.37 0.60
CA ALA A 215 11.08 -0.25 1.69
C ALA A 215 9.64 -0.06 1.17
N LEU A 216 9.43 0.83 0.19
CA LEU A 216 8.10 1.04 -0.41
C LEU A 216 7.64 -0.18 -1.20
N GLU A 217 8.54 -0.88 -1.89
CA GLU A 217 8.25 -2.12 -2.61
C GLU A 217 7.72 -3.18 -1.65
N SER A 218 8.40 -3.38 -0.52
CA SER A 218 7.97 -4.34 0.51
C SER A 218 6.58 -4.05 1.09
N VAL A 219 6.23 -2.77 1.26
CA VAL A 219 4.90 -2.35 1.74
C VAL A 219 3.84 -2.61 0.67
N LEU A 220 4.09 -2.23 -0.58
CA LEU A 220 3.16 -2.48 -1.69
C LEU A 220 2.92 -3.97 -1.90
N ASP A 221 3.97 -4.78 -1.86
CA ASP A 221 3.85 -6.23 -1.99
C ASP A 221 2.98 -6.84 -0.88
N SER A 222 3.13 -6.35 0.36
CA SER A 222 2.31 -6.80 1.48
C SER A 222 0.84 -6.41 1.31
N GLN A 223 0.55 -5.19 0.83
CA GLN A 223 -0.82 -4.79 0.50
C GLN A 223 -1.40 -5.61 -0.66
N ALA A 224 -0.60 -5.91 -1.68
CA ALA A 224 -1.01 -6.75 -2.80
C ALA A 224 -1.40 -8.16 -2.35
N VAL A 225 -0.62 -8.74 -1.43
CA VAL A 225 -0.92 -10.06 -0.84
C VAL A 225 -2.22 -10.02 -0.04
N LEU A 226 -2.45 -8.97 0.76
CA LEU A 226 -3.68 -8.81 1.52
C LEU A 226 -4.91 -8.71 0.60
N VAL A 227 -4.82 -7.89 -0.45
CA VAL A 227 -5.89 -7.75 -1.47
C VAL A 227 -6.16 -9.08 -2.17
N ALA A 228 -5.12 -9.82 -2.57
CA ALA A 228 -5.28 -11.13 -3.20
C ALA A 228 -5.91 -12.16 -2.25
N GLY A 229 -5.55 -12.12 -0.97
CA GLY A 229 -6.15 -12.93 0.08
C GLY A 229 -7.65 -12.70 0.20
N TYR A 230 -8.06 -11.42 0.34
CA TYR A 230 -9.47 -11.05 0.42
C TYR A 230 -10.26 -11.36 -0.86
N ASP A 231 -9.66 -11.24 -2.05
CA ASP A 231 -10.31 -11.60 -3.31
C ASP A 231 -10.71 -13.08 -3.34
N GLU A 232 -9.80 -13.97 -2.91
CA GLU A 232 -10.09 -15.41 -2.77
C GLU A 232 -11.16 -15.68 -1.70
N LEU A 233 -11.17 -14.93 -0.59
CA LEU A 233 -12.24 -15.04 0.41
C LEU A 233 -13.60 -14.61 -0.18
N LEU A 234 -13.67 -13.51 -0.92
CA LEU A 234 -14.91 -13.08 -1.59
C LEU A 234 -15.35 -14.02 -2.71
N ALA A 235 -14.41 -14.70 -3.39
CA ALA A 235 -14.72 -15.76 -4.33
C ALA A 235 -15.37 -16.96 -3.61
N GLY A 236 -14.82 -17.37 -2.46
CA GLY A 236 -15.41 -18.39 -1.60
C GLY A 236 -16.81 -18.03 -1.13
N HIS A 237 -17.07 -16.76 -0.82
CA HIS A 237 -18.41 -16.30 -0.44
C HIS A 237 -19.45 -16.44 -1.57
N ALA A 238 -19.09 -16.16 -2.83
CA ALA A 238 -19.99 -16.40 -3.96
C ALA A 238 -20.34 -17.88 -4.16
N GLU A 239 -19.36 -18.77 -3.96
CA GLU A 239 -19.61 -20.21 -4.02
C GLU A 239 -20.47 -20.69 -2.84
N LEU A 240 -20.31 -20.08 -1.66
CA LEU A 240 -21.15 -20.32 -0.49
C LEU A 240 -22.62 -19.94 -0.77
N GLU A 241 -22.87 -18.77 -1.36
CA GLU A 241 -24.21 -18.34 -1.78
C GLU A 241 -24.80 -19.29 -2.83
N THR A 242 -24.02 -19.66 -3.83
CA THR A 242 -24.41 -20.65 -4.86
C THR A 242 -24.80 -21.99 -4.21
N GLY A 243 -24.05 -22.44 -3.19
CA GLY A 243 -24.38 -23.64 -2.43
C GLY A 243 -25.69 -23.53 -1.65
N ARG A 244 -25.97 -22.36 -1.06
CA ARG A 244 -27.24 -22.08 -0.37
C ARG A 244 -28.43 -22.12 -1.33
N ASP A 245 -28.29 -21.57 -2.53
CA ASP A 245 -29.32 -21.64 -3.58
C ASP A 245 -29.64 -23.08 -3.97
N TYR A 246 -28.61 -23.90 -4.26
CA TYR A 246 -28.82 -25.31 -4.56
C TYR A 246 -29.44 -26.08 -3.39
N PHE A 247 -29.04 -25.77 -2.16
CA PHE A 247 -29.61 -26.41 -0.97
C PHE A 247 -31.10 -26.07 -0.81
N ALA A 248 -31.48 -24.82 -1.07
CA ALA A 248 -32.88 -24.36 -1.02
C ALA A 248 -33.76 -25.01 -2.10
N ASP A 249 -33.17 -25.37 -3.25
CA ASP A 249 -33.84 -26.08 -4.34
C ASP A 249 -33.84 -27.62 -4.17
N ASP A 250 -33.44 -28.13 -3.00
CA ASP A 250 -33.29 -29.56 -2.69
C ASP A 250 -32.26 -30.29 -3.59
N GLU A 251 -31.34 -29.55 -4.22
CA GLU A 251 -30.25 -30.06 -5.06
C GLU A 251 -28.98 -30.35 -4.22
N TYR A 252 -29.12 -31.17 -3.16
CA TYR A 252 -28.08 -31.31 -2.13
C TYR A 252 -26.70 -31.75 -2.63
N GLY A 253 -26.60 -32.60 -3.65
CA GLY A 253 -25.29 -32.98 -4.20
C GLY A 253 -24.59 -31.83 -4.95
N ALA A 254 -25.34 -30.93 -5.56
CA ALA A 254 -24.79 -29.71 -6.15
C ALA A 254 -24.39 -28.70 -5.06
N ALA A 255 -25.24 -28.57 -4.02
CA ALA A 255 -24.94 -27.75 -2.85
C ALA A 255 -23.64 -28.20 -2.15
N GLU A 256 -23.48 -29.50 -1.87
CA GLU A 256 -22.26 -30.05 -1.28
C GLU A 256 -21.03 -29.70 -2.11
N THR A 257 -21.12 -29.81 -3.44
CA THR A 257 -20.01 -29.47 -4.34
C THR A 257 -19.65 -27.99 -4.24
N ALA A 258 -20.64 -27.09 -4.34
CA ALA A 258 -20.42 -25.65 -4.25
C ALA A 258 -19.83 -25.23 -2.87
N PHE A 259 -20.29 -25.85 -1.77
CA PHE A 259 -19.72 -25.60 -0.46
C PHE A 259 -18.26 -26.09 -0.33
N LEU A 260 -17.90 -27.21 -0.97
CA LEU A 260 -16.51 -27.67 -1.03
C LEU A 260 -15.63 -26.76 -1.91
N ASP A 261 -16.18 -26.21 -2.99
CA ASP A 261 -15.50 -25.23 -3.82
C ASP A 261 -15.28 -23.92 -3.02
N ALA A 262 -16.29 -23.44 -2.29
CA ALA A 262 -16.17 -22.32 -1.36
C ALA A 262 -15.06 -22.53 -0.32
N LYS A 263 -15.03 -23.71 0.31
CA LYS A 263 -13.98 -24.10 1.25
C LYS A 263 -12.59 -24.03 0.61
N SER A 264 -12.44 -24.50 -0.62
CA SER A 264 -11.16 -24.48 -1.34
C SER A 264 -10.69 -23.05 -1.61
N SER A 265 -11.59 -22.12 -1.95
CA SER A 265 -11.27 -20.70 -2.10
C SER A 265 -10.87 -20.05 -0.78
N PHE A 266 -11.62 -20.33 0.30
CA PHE A 266 -11.25 -19.85 1.64
C PHE A 266 -9.87 -20.37 2.08
N GLU A 267 -9.56 -21.65 1.83
CA GLU A 267 -8.23 -22.23 2.07
C GLU A 267 -7.14 -21.50 1.28
N ALA A 268 -7.35 -21.24 -0.01
CA ALA A 268 -6.38 -20.52 -0.85
C ALA A 268 -6.16 -19.08 -0.39
N GLY A 269 -7.23 -18.38 0.00
CA GLY A 269 -7.15 -17.03 0.56
C GLY A 269 -6.36 -17.01 1.88
N THR A 270 -6.69 -17.90 2.82
CA THR A 270 -5.97 -17.99 4.11
C THR A 270 -4.50 -18.35 3.93
N GLU A 271 -4.16 -19.30 3.05
CA GLU A 271 -2.75 -19.64 2.75
C GLU A 271 -1.98 -18.43 2.17
N THR A 272 -2.65 -17.64 1.32
CA THR A 272 -2.06 -16.42 0.75
C THR A 272 -1.79 -15.38 1.85
N ILE A 273 -2.74 -15.19 2.76
CA ILE A 273 -2.62 -14.27 3.90
C ILE A 273 -1.50 -14.73 4.85
N GLU A 274 -1.45 -16.01 5.22
CA GLU A 274 -0.41 -16.58 6.09
C GLU A 274 0.99 -16.43 5.48
N ALA A 275 1.11 -16.64 4.16
CA ALA A 275 2.39 -16.47 3.47
C ALA A 275 2.89 -15.01 3.49
N GLY A 276 1.97 -14.03 3.51
CA GLY A 276 2.30 -12.60 3.58
C GLY A 276 2.57 -12.09 4.99
N SER A 277 1.96 -12.69 6.02
CA SER A 277 1.99 -12.16 7.38
C SER A 277 3.39 -12.15 8.01
N ASP A 278 4.24 -13.12 7.66
CA ASP A 278 5.60 -13.23 8.21
C ASP A 278 6.52 -12.05 7.84
N SER A 279 6.23 -11.40 6.70
CA SER A 279 6.99 -10.25 6.17
C SER A 279 6.20 -8.95 6.22
N ALA A 280 4.99 -8.97 6.78
CA ALA A 280 4.12 -7.81 6.78
C ALA A 280 4.75 -6.65 7.58
N PRO A 281 4.69 -5.41 7.07
CA PRO A 281 4.91 -4.22 7.87
C PRO A 281 4.03 -4.23 9.11
N THR A 282 4.56 -3.71 10.22
CA THR A 282 3.88 -3.72 11.53
C THR A 282 2.46 -3.17 11.50
N GLU A 283 2.19 -2.22 10.61
CA GLU A 283 0.91 -1.53 10.42
C GLU A 283 -0.14 -2.41 9.76
N LEU A 284 0.28 -3.45 9.03
CA LEU A 284 -0.62 -4.39 8.38
C LEU A 284 -0.79 -5.68 9.18
N VAL A 285 0.00 -5.91 10.23
CA VAL A 285 -0.05 -7.14 11.03
C VAL A 285 -1.47 -7.42 11.53
N ASP A 286 -2.12 -6.44 12.14
CA ASP A 286 -3.49 -6.60 12.65
C ASP A 286 -4.47 -6.95 11.51
N ALA A 287 -4.32 -6.32 10.33
CA ALA A 287 -5.16 -6.63 9.17
C ALA A 287 -4.93 -8.06 8.64
N PHE A 288 -3.68 -8.54 8.62
CA PHE A 288 -3.35 -9.91 8.28
C PHE A 288 -3.91 -10.90 9.32
N GLU A 289 -3.83 -10.59 10.62
CA GLU A 289 -4.38 -11.42 11.69
C GLU A 289 -5.90 -11.53 11.58
N THR A 290 -6.60 -10.42 11.34
CA THR A 290 -8.06 -10.40 11.12
C THR A 290 -8.44 -11.22 9.88
N ALA A 291 -7.78 -10.98 8.74
CA ALA A 291 -8.08 -11.71 7.51
C ALA A 291 -7.83 -13.23 7.65
N HIS A 292 -6.77 -13.61 8.36
CA HIS A 292 -6.45 -15.01 8.65
C HIS A 292 -7.53 -15.66 9.53
N CYS A 293 -7.91 -14.99 10.62
CA CYS A 293 -8.97 -15.43 11.53
C CYS A 293 -10.29 -15.64 10.78
N GLN A 294 -10.70 -14.65 9.96
CA GLN A 294 -11.90 -14.73 9.12
C GLN A 294 -11.82 -15.95 8.18
N GLY A 295 -10.70 -16.10 7.48
CA GLY A 295 -10.48 -17.21 6.56
C GLY A 295 -10.62 -18.60 7.23
N GLU A 296 -10.03 -18.82 8.41
CA GLU A 296 -10.16 -20.10 9.14
C GLU A 296 -11.63 -20.42 9.52
N HIS A 297 -12.37 -19.40 9.95
CA HIS A 297 -13.78 -19.55 10.31
C HIS A 297 -14.67 -19.79 9.08
N LEU A 298 -14.42 -19.09 7.97
CA LEU A 298 -15.11 -19.29 6.70
C LEU A 298 -14.87 -20.69 6.11
N GLN A 299 -13.63 -21.21 6.18
CA GLN A 299 -13.33 -22.59 5.82
C GLN A 299 -14.14 -23.59 6.63
N THR A 300 -14.27 -23.35 7.94
CA THR A 300 -15.03 -24.19 8.86
C THR A 300 -16.51 -24.16 8.50
N ALA A 301 -17.08 -22.97 8.28
CA ALA A 301 -18.46 -22.79 7.87
C ALA A 301 -18.77 -23.57 6.57
N ALA A 302 -17.95 -23.40 5.53
CA ALA A 302 -18.13 -24.08 4.25
C ALA A 302 -18.05 -25.61 4.38
N ALA A 303 -17.14 -26.13 5.22
CA ALA A 303 -17.05 -27.57 5.50
C ALA A 303 -18.32 -28.12 6.17
N GLU A 304 -18.86 -27.39 7.15
CA GLU A 304 -20.07 -27.78 7.87
C GLU A 304 -21.32 -27.66 6.97
N PHE A 305 -21.42 -26.65 6.11
CA PHE A 305 -22.49 -26.58 5.10
C PHE A 305 -22.43 -27.76 4.11
N ALA A 306 -21.24 -28.14 3.65
CA ALA A 306 -21.08 -29.33 2.81
C ALA A 306 -21.55 -30.61 3.53
N ALA A 307 -21.19 -30.77 4.80
CA ALA A 307 -21.64 -31.90 5.62
C ALA A 307 -23.17 -31.88 5.85
N SER A 308 -23.77 -30.70 5.99
CA SER A 308 -25.22 -30.53 6.08
C SER A 308 -25.92 -31.00 4.81
N ALA A 309 -25.43 -30.58 3.64
CA ALA A 309 -25.94 -31.01 2.34
C ALA A 309 -25.85 -32.54 2.15
N ALA A 310 -24.71 -33.14 2.47
CA ALA A 310 -24.53 -34.59 2.41
C ALA A 310 -25.52 -35.33 3.34
N ALA A 311 -25.70 -34.86 4.58
CA ALA A 311 -26.65 -35.44 5.52
C ALA A 311 -28.11 -35.31 5.03
N ALA A 312 -28.45 -34.19 4.39
CA ALA A 312 -29.77 -33.97 3.81
C ALA A 312 -30.06 -34.93 2.63
N ASP A 313 -29.07 -35.19 1.76
CA ASP A 313 -29.18 -36.17 0.66
C ASP A 313 -29.43 -37.60 1.20
N ASP A 314 -28.75 -37.96 2.29
CA ASP A 314 -28.95 -39.21 3.02
C ASP A 314 -30.26 -39.27 3.84
N ARG A 315 -31.03 -38.18 3.87
CA ARG A 315 -32.26 -37.98 4.66
C ARG A 315 -32.05 -38.04 6.16
N ASP A 316 -30.83 -37.74 6.62
CA ASP A 316 -30.53 -37.52 8.04
C ASP A 316 -30.80 -36.06 8.42
N ILE A 317 -32.08 -35.76 8.67
CA ILE A 317 -32.53 -34.40 9.01
C ILE A 317 -31.88 -33.87 10.28
N ALA A 318 -31.62 -34.75 11.27
CA ALA A 318 -31.00 -34.31 12.53
C ALA A 318 -29.53 -33.97 12.32
N GLY A 319 -28.80 -34.76 11.52
CA GLY A 319 -27.43 -34.47 11.12
C GLY A 319 -27.33 -33.18 10.30
N ALA A 320 -28.21 -33.01 9.31
CA ALA A 320 -28.24 -31.81 8.47
C ALA A 320 -28.42 -30.53 9.31
N GLN A 321 -29.37 -30.53 10.24
CA GLN A 321 -29.60 -29.40 11.16
C GLN A 321 -28.40 -29.12 12.06
N GLN A 322 -27.80 -30.16 12.64
CA GLN A 322 -26.62 -30.00 13.49
C GLN A 322 -25.45 -29.36 12.73
N HIS A 323 -25.20 -29.79 11.50
CA HIS A 323 -24.14 -29.24 10.66
C HIS A 323 -24.46 -27.81 10.20
N GLN A 324 -25.73 -27.52 9.92
CA GLN A 324 -26.16 -26.15 9.60
C GLN A 324 -25.92 -25.20 10.80
N ASP A 325 -26.35 -25.57 12.00
CA ASP A 325 -26.14 -24.77 13.21
C ASP A 325 -24.63 -24.50 13.44
N ALA A 326 -23.78 -25.52 13.23
CA ALA A 326 -22.33 -25.39 13.37
C ALA A 326 -21.71 -24.48 12.30
N ALA A 327 -22.26 -24.49 11.08
CA ALA A 327 -21.83 -23.61 10.01
C ALA A 327 -22.21 -22.15 10.29
N GLU A 328 -23.41 -21.90 10.80
CA GLU A 328 -23.89 -20.58 11.22
C GLU A 328 -23.06 -20.03 12.40
N ASP A 329 -22.75 -20.86 13.40
CA ASP A 329 -21.85 -20.51 14.50
C ASP A 329 -20.45 -20.09 13.99
N ALA A 330 -19.94 -20.78 12.96
CA ALA A 330 -18.63 -20.47 12.37
C ALA A 330 -18.66 -19.16 11.56
N LEU A 331 -19.74 -18.84 10.85
CA LEU A 331 -19.88 -17.55 10.17
C LEU A 331 -19.93 -16.39 11.16
N ALA A 332 -20.70 -16.54 12.25
CA ALA A 332 -20.73 -15.54 13.32
C ALA A 332 -19.33 -15.30 13.90
N ALA A 333 -18.56 -16.36 14.13
CA ALA A 333 -17.18 -16.25 14.61
C ALA A 333 -16.24 -15.54 13.61
N ALA A 334 -16.46 -15.67 12.30
CA ALA A 334 -15.69 -14.92 11.30
C ALA A 334 -15.93 -13.40 11.43
N GLY A 335 -17.17 -12.98 11.70
CA GLY A 335 -17.52 -11.58 11.93
C GLY A 335 -16.92 -11.00 13.22
N GLU A 336 -16.60 -11.83 14.22
CA GLU A 336 -16.01 -11.38 15.48
C GLU A 336 -14.47 -11.19 15.42
N CYS A 337 -13.82 -11.49 14.28
CA CYS A 337 -12.35 -11.44 14.14
C CYS A 337 -11.75 -10.01 14.14
N GLY A 338 -12.58 -8.97 14.06
CA GLY A 338 -12.16 -7.55 13.99
C GLY A 338 -12.45 -6.72 15.25
N GLU A 339 -13.01 -7.31 16.32
CA GLU A 339 -13.45 -6.59 17.54
C GLU A 339 -12.41 -6.46 18.68
#